data_AF-A0A2V5WVX5-F1
#
_entry.id   AF-A0A2V5WVX5-F1
#
_cell.length_a   1.000
_cell.length_b   1.000
_cell.length_c   1.000
_cell.angle_alpha   90.00
_cell.angle_beta   90.00
_cell.angle_gamma   90.00
#
_symmetry.space_group_name_H-M   'P 1'
#
loop_
_entity.id
_entity.type
_entity.pdbx_description
1 polymer ?
#
loop_
_entity_poly.entity_id
_entity_poly.type
_entity_poly.pdbx_seq_one_letter_code
_entity_poly.pdbx_strand_id
1 'polypeptide(L)'
;MTEPTSAGLSTCLLILSIALFQFGCDRGGSDVSSRRPESSPVSSTELVPLTNMVLIKPGSFVRGKYPVTLTRDFWLGKYEVTQGEYAAVMGKNPSHFPGDTNRPVEKLSYFDAVAYCSAVTKREGSAGRLPPGYTYRLPTEAEWEYACRAGTTNFFSFGDAATEADQYAWTLENSESTTHPVGQKRPNPWGLYDMHGTPPDLPTVSLRCCGAVVGIRPSNSPAPGTGL
;
A
#
# COMPACT_ATOMS: atom_id res chain seq x y z
N MET A 1 17.10 -80.33 31.46
CA MET A 1 17.01 -81.76 31.09
C MET A 1 16.16 -81.83 29.83
N THR A 2 16.66 -82.60 28.84
CA THR A 2 16.07 -82.97 27.53
C THR A 2 15.83 -81.87 26.47
N GLU A 3 16.78 -81.81 25.52
CA GLU A 3 16.66 -81.48 24.08
C GLU A 3 15.91 -82.62 23.30
N PRO A 4 15.87 -82.69 21.94
CA PRO A 4 15.15 -81.87 20.94
C PRO A 4 14.51 -82.77 19.82
N THR A 5 13.90 -82.21 18.75
CA THR A 5 13.74 -82.85 17.39
C THR A 5 13.25 -81.79 16.39
N SER A 6 13.99 -81.35 15.35
CA SER A 6 14.33 -82.00 14.04
C SER A 6 13.07 -82.35 13.23
N ALA A 7 12.85 -82.11 11.92
CA ALA A 7 13.63 -81.83 10.69
C ALA A 7 12.65 -81.11 9.70
N GLY A 8 12.91 -80.66 8.47
CA GLY A 8 13.95 -80.87 7.47
C GLY A 8 13.41 -80.44 6.09
N LEU A 9 14.32 -79.88 5.28
CA LEU A 9 14.40 -79.69 3.82
C LEU A 9 13.31 -80.29 2.89
N SER A 10 13.02 -79.59 1.77
CA SER A 10 13.42 -80.02 0.40
C SER A 10 12.41 -79.70 -0.73
N THR A 11 12.94 -79.03 -1.76
CA THR A 11 12.72 -79.20 -3.23
C THR A 11 11.41 -78.82 -3.96
N CYS A 12 11.60 -77.87 -4.91
CA CYS A 12 11.29 -77.91 -6.36
C CYS A 12 9.91 -78.35 -6.90
N LEU A 13 9.29 -77.47 -7.71
CA LEU A 13 8.85 -77.68 -9.12
C LEU A 13 7.84 -76.55 -9.49
N LEU A 14 8.21 -75.56 -10.31
CA LEU A 14 8.08 -75.49 -11.79
C LEU A 14 6.64 -75.33 -12.31
N ILE A 15 6.46 -74.27 -13.14
CA ILE A 15 5.64 -74.15 -14.36
C ILE A 15 4.69 -72.94 -14.41
N LEU A 16 5.05 -72.05 -15.35
CA LEU A 16 4.28 -71.16 -16.21
C LEU A 16 2.74 -71.20 -16.10
N SER A 17 2.09 -70.03 -16.13
CA SER A 17 1.53 -69.49 -17.39
C SER A 17 0.74 -68.19 -17.17
N ILE A 18 0.73 -67.42 -18.25
CA ILE A 18 0.30 -66.03 -18.44
C ILE A 18 -1.22 -65.96 -18.61
N ALA A 19 -1.87 -64.95 -18.04
CA ALA A 19 -3.05 -64.34 -18.65
C ALA A 19 -3.24 -62.89 -18.15
N LEU A 20 -2.94 -61.94 -19.03
CA LEU A 20 -3.40 -60.56 -18.98
C LEU A 20 -4.92 -60.53 -19.15
N PHE A 21 -5.64 -59.78 -18.32
CA PHE A 21 -6.81 -59.04 -18.76
C PHE A 21 -6.99 -57.82 -17.85
N GLN A 22 -6.80 -56.64 -18.43
CA GLN A 22 -7.26 -55.38 -17.86
C GLN A 22 -8.79 -55.29 -18.03
N PHE A 23 -9.47 -54.63 -17.11
CA PHE A 23 -10.47 -53.58 -17.34
C PHE A 23 -11.17 -53.25 -16.03
N GLY A 24 -11.30 -51.96 -15.70
CA GLY A 24 -12.32 -51.50 -14.76
C GLY A 24 -11.93 -50.30 -13.91
N CYS A 25 -12.26 -49.11 -14.38
CA CYS A 25 -12.20 -47.84 -13.65
C CYS A 25 -13.09 -47.83 -12.39
N ASP A 26 -12.52 -47.27 -11.33
CA ASP A 26 -13.00 -46.17 -10.49
C ASP A 26 -14.35 -46.28 -9.77
N ARG A 27 -14.30 -46.13 -8.43
CA ARG A 27 -15.28 -45.40 -7.60
C ARG A 27 -14.77 -45.26 -6.16
N GLY A 28 -14.22 -44.08 -5.86
CA GLY A 28 -14.75 -43.16 -4.83
C GLY A 28 -14.68 -43.52 -3.34
N GLY A 29 -14.10 -42.58 -2.56
CA GLY A 29 -14.45 -42.31 -1.16
C GLY A 29 -13.42 -42.80 -0.14
N SER A 30 -12.35 -42.04 0.10
CA SER A 30 -12.23 -40.98 1.12
C SER A 30 -11.90 -41.52 2.51
N ASP A 31 -10.62 -41.41 2.90
CA ASP A 31 -10.29 -41.15 4.30
C ASP A 31 -9.08 -40.23 4.44
N VAL A 32 -9.18 -39.40 5.48
CA VAL A 32 -8.51 -38.13 5.71
C VAL A 32 -7.04 -38.33 6.11
N SER A 33 -6.12 -37.85 5.26
CA SER A 33 -4.70 -37.71 5.60
C SER A 33 -4.45 -36.29 6.10
N SER A 34 -4.08 -36.21 7.37
CA SER A 34 -3.60 -35.02 8.07
C SER A 34 -2.43 -34.36 7.30
N ARG A 35 -2.71 -33.26 6.62
CA ARG A 35 -1.67 -32.32 6.17
C ARG A 35 -1.70 -31.10 7.09
N ARG A 36 -0.59 -30.89 7.82
CA ARG A 36 -0.25 -29.56 8.34
C ARG A 36 -0.31 -28.57 7.17
N PRO A 37 -0.91 -27.38 7.32
CA PRO A 37 -0.69 -26.32 6.35
C PRO A 37 0.79 -25.95 6.45
N GLU A 38 1.53 -26.33 5.42
CA GLU A 38 2.88 -25.84 5.17
C GLU A 38 2.74 -24.33 4.96
N SER A 39 3.19 -23.56 5.95
CA SER A 39 3.23 -22.10 5.87
C SER A 39 4.18 -21.73 4.74
N SER A 40 3.60 -21.46 3.58
CA SER A 40 4.30 -20.90 2.43
C SER A 40 5.06 -19.64 2.88
N PRO A 41 6.37 -19.53 2.57
CA PRO A 41 7.11 -18.32 2.90
C PRO A 41 6.48 -17.16 2.13
N VAL A 42 6.03 -16.14 2.87
CA VAL A 42 5.60 -14.87 2.30
C VAL A 42 6.76 -14.33 1.48
N SER A 43 6.61 -14.40 0.16
CA SER A 43 7.59 -13.93 -0.81
C SER A 43 7.73 -12.41 -0.67
N SER A 44 8.80 -11.99 0.00
CA SER A 44 9.13 -10.60 0.36
C SER A 44 9.63 -9.75 -0.83
N THR A 45 9.12 -10.00 -2.03
CA THR A 45 9.59 -9.34 -3.27
C THR A 45 8.49 -8.77 -4.14
N GLU A 46 7.29 -8.55 -3.62
CA GLU A 46 6.34 -7.70 -4.35
C GLU A 46 6.79 -6.23 -4.24
N LEU A 47 7.33 -5.77 -5.35
CA LEU A 47 7.80 -4.42 -5.63
C LEU A 47 6.68 -3.43 -5.29
N VAL A 48 6.89 -2.48 -4.39
CA VAL A 48 5.97 -1.34 -4.18
C VAL A 48 5.88 -0.61 -5.51
N PRO A 49 4.77 -0.69 -6.26
CA PRO A 49 4.73 -0.11 -7.59
C PRO A 49 4.24 1.33 -7.50
N LEU A 50 4.68 2.12 -8.47
CA LEU A 50 4.13 3.40 -8.91
C LEU A 50 2.60 3.40 -9.20
N THR A 51 1.87 2.34 -8.88
CA THR A 51 0.48 2.07 -9.30
C THR A 51 -0.58 2.89 -8.57
N ASN A 52 -0.22 3.59 -7.49
CA ASN A 52 -1.17 4.37 -6.69
C ASN A 52 -0.92 5.88 -6.82
N MET A 53 -0.63 6.38 -8.02
CA MET A 53 -0.48 7.81 -8.30
C MET A 53 -1.61 8.32 -9.19
N VAL A 54 -2.13 9.51 -8.89
CA VAL A 54 -3.15 10.21 -9.66
C VAL A 54 -2.50 11.37 -10.42
N LEU A 55 -2.72 11.44 -11.74
CA LEU A 55 -2.26 12.57 -12.56
C LEU A 55 -3.15 13.78 -12.32
N ILE A 56 -2.57 14.84 -11.77
CA ILE A 56 -3.25 16.12 -11.56
C ILE A 56 -2.91 17.06 -12.71
N LYS A 57 -3.95 17.49 -13.44
CA LYS A 57 -3.81 18.43 -14.56
C LYS A 57 -3.55 19.85 -14.05
N PRO A 58 -2.88 20.70 -14.84
CA PRO A 58 -2.73 22.11 -14.49
C PRO A 58 -4.09 22.80 -14.40
N GLY A 59 -4.13 23.88 -13.63
CA GLY A 59 -5.31 24.72 -13.51
C GLY A 59 -5.16 25.77 -12.42
N SER A 60 -6.25 26.49 -12.17
CA SER A 60 -6.27 27.61 -11.23
C SER A 60 -7.33 27.41 -10.16
N PHE A 61 -7.06 27.93 -8.97
CA PHE A 61 -8.00 27.98 -7.86
C PHE A 61 -7.74 29.22 -7.00
N VAL A 62 -8.65 29.52 -6.08
CA VAL A 62 -8.49 30.62 -5.12
C VAL A 62 -8.19 30.05 -3.74
N ARG A 63 -7.02 30.40 -3.19
CA ARG A 63 -6.62 30.10 -1.82
C ARG A 63 -6.93 31.30 -0.93
N GLY A 64 -8.06 31.27 -0.24
CA GLY A 64 -8.58 32.42 0.50
C GLY A 64 -8.97 33.56 -0.45
N LYS A 65 -8.10 34.55 -0.61
CA LYS A 65 -8.25 35.65 -1.58
C LYS A 65 -7.18 35.66 -2.67
N TYR A 66 -6.25 34.72 -2.63
CA TYR A 66 -5.10 34.68 -3.51
C TYR A 66 -5.36 33.72 -4.67
N PRO A 67 -5.41 34.19 -5.93
CA PRO A 67 -5.48 33.29 -7.07
C PRO A 67 -4.15 32.55 -7.20
N VAL A 68 -4.23 31.24 -7.41
CA VAL A 68 -3.07 30.36 -7.58
C VAL A 68 -3.25 29.60 -8.89
N THR A 69 -2.21 29.55 -9.71
CA THR A 69 -2.19 28.82 -10.98
C THR A 69 -1.05 27.80 -10.97
N LEU A 70 -1.41 26.52 -11.09
CA LEU A 70 -0.47 25.44 -11.35
C LEU A 70 -0.32 25.27 -12.86
N THR A 71 0.85 25.63 -13.39
CA THR A 71 1.11 25.67 -14.84
C THR A 71 1.54 24.33 -15.42
N ARG A 72 1.81 23.33 -14.58
CA ARG A 72 2.28 22.01 -14.99
C ARG A 72 1.48 20.94 -14.29
N ASP A 73 1.32 19.82 -14.98
CA ASP A 73 0.86 18.60 -14.37
C ASP A 73 1.87 18.09 -13.33
N PHE A 74 1.34 17.28 -12.42
CA PHE A 74 2.13 16.55 -11.45
C PHE A 74 1.34 15.30 -11.07
N TRP A 75 2.05 14.26 -10.66
CA TRP A 75 1.41 13.10 -10.06
C TRP A 75 1.34 13.33 -8.57
N LEU A 76 0.29 12.81 -7.92
CA LEU A 76 0.13 12.84 -6.48
C LEU A 76 -0.30 11.45 -5.99
N GLY A 77 0.26 11.00 -4.87
CA GLY A 77 -0.17 9.74 -4.24
C GLY A 77 -1.68 9.69 -4.02
N LYS A 78 -2.30 8.58 -4.44
CA LYS A 78 -3.72 8.29 -4.26
C LYS A 78 -4.10 8.19 -2.78
N TYR A 79 -3.15 7.70 -1.99
CA TYR A 79 -3.23 7.48 -0.56
C TYR A 79 -2.04 8.17 0.13
N GLU A 80 -2.14 8.32 1.44
CA GLU A 80 -0.98 8.58 2.30
C GLU A 80 0.04 7.44 2.18
N VAL A 81 1.33 7.74 2.31
CA VAL A 81 2.36 6.68 2.38
C VAL A 81 2.09 5.79 3.59
N THR A 82 2.02 4.51 3.34
CA THR A 82 1.73 3.49 4.34
C THR A 82 2.98 3.09 5.12
N GLN A 83 2.76 2.48 6.29
CA GLN A 83 3.83 1.92 7.11
C GLN A 83 4.65 0.87 6.35
N GLY A 84 3.99 0.02 5.56
CA GLY A 84 4.62 -1.00 4.72
C GLY A 84 5.51 -0.40 3.64
N GLU A 85 5.02 0.62 2.92
CA GLU A 85 5.79 1.31 1.89
C GLU A 85 7.02 2.01 2.46
N TYR A 86 6.85 2.72 3.58
CA TYR A 86 7.95 3.40 4.26
C TYR A 86 9.01 2.40 4.75
N ALA A 87 8.59 1.33 5.43
CA ALA A 87 9.50 0.31 5.94
C ALA A 87 10.24 -0.42 4.81
N ALA A 88 9.58 -0.68 3.68
CA ALA A 88 10.21 -1.33 2.52
C ALA A 88 11.31 -0.49 1.87
N VAL A 89 11.31 0.83 2.07
CA VAL A 89 12.32 1.76 1.52
C VAL A 89 13.38 2.12 2.56
N MET A 90 12.95 2.39 3.80
CA MET A 90 13.81 2.95 4.85
C MET A 90 14.32 1.90 5.84
N GLY A 91 13.78 0.69 5.81
CA GLY A 91 14.16 -0.41 6.72
C GLY A 91 13.72 -0.23 8.17
N LYS A 92 12.87 0.77 8.46
CA LYS A 92 12.36 1.08 9.81
C LYS A 92 10.90 1.54 9.73
N ASN A 93 10.16 1.39 10.82
CA ASN A 93 8.82 1.95 10.98
C ASN A 93 8.76 2.77 12.28
N PRO A 94 8.64 4.11 12.21
CA PRO A 94 8.60 4.98 13.39
C PRO A 94 7.21 5.15 14.00
N SER A 95 6.17 4.56 13.41
CA SER A 95 4.78 4.81 13.78
C SER A 95 4.47 4.43 15.22
N HIS A 96 3.80 5.32 15.94
CA HIS A 96 3.16 5.11 17.23
C HIS A 96 1.96 4.16 17.17
N PHE A 97 1.24 4.08 16.05
CA PHE A 97 0.12 3.14 15.84
C PHE A 97 0.52 1.98 14.91
N PRO A 98 1.42 1.07 15.33
CA PRO A 98 1.85 -0.05 14.50
C PRO A 98 0.76 -1.13 14.39
N GLY A 99 0.97 -2.08 13.49
CA GLY A 99 0.14 -3.27 13.35
C GLY A 99 -0.15 -3.57 11.88
N ASP A 100 -1.19 -2.94 11.35
CA ASP A 100 -1.53 -3.05 9.93
C ASP A 100 -0.59 -2.20 9.07
N THR A 101 0.12 -2.85 8.16
CA THR A 101 1.08 -2.20 7.25
C THR A 101 0.43 -1.22 6.28
N ASN A 102 -0.88 -1.30 6.07
CA ASN A 102 -1.65 -0.39 5.22
C ASN A 102 -2.10 0.89 5.93
N ARG A 103 -1.83 1.02 7.23
CA ARG A 103 -2.02 2.29 7.94
C ARG A 103 -1.01 3.33 7.43
N PRO A 104 -1.32 4.63 7.50
CA PRO A 104 -0.36 5.66 7.17
C PRO A 104 0.83 5.61 8.13
N VAL A 105 2.02 5.92 7.61
CA VAL A 105 3.21 6.15 8.44
C VAL A 105 3.10 7.49 9.16
N GLU A 106 3.37 7.51 10.45
CA GLU A 106 3.40 8.71 11.28
C GLU A 106 4.60 8.73 12.24
N LYS A 107 4.68 9.74 13.13
CA LYS A 107 5.90 10.15 13.86
C LYS A 107 7.12 10.40 12.97
N LEU A 108 6.91 11.03 11.81
CA LEU A 108 8.00 11.47 10.93
C LEU A 108 8.31 12.95 11.14
N SER A 109 9.59 13.30 11.10
CA SER A 109 9.98 14.69 10.87
C SER A 109 9.88 15.06 9.39
N TYR A 110 9.87 16.35 9.08
CA TYR A 110 10.00 16.83 7.70
C TYR A 110 11.23 16.23 6.99
N PHE A 111 12.36 16.14 7.69
CA PHE A 111 13.59 15.58 7.13
C PHE A 111 13.47 14.09 6.82
N ASP A 112 12.77 13.31 7.66
CA ASP A 112 12.51 11.90 7.38
C ASP A 112 11.65 11.72 6.12
N ALA A 113 10.66 12.58 5.92
CA ALA A 113 9.78 12.53 4.76
C ALA A 113 10.53 12.92 3.46
N VAL A 114 11.41 13.92 3.51
CA VAL A 114 12.29 14.28 2.39
C VAL A 114 13.30 13.17 2.10
N ALA A 115 13.88 12.55 3.14
CA ALA A 115 14.80 11.43 3.00
C ALA A 115 14.12 10.23 2.34
N TYR A 116 12.87 9.92 2.73
CA TYR A 116 12.05 8.91 2.07
C TYR A 116 11.87 9.22 0.58
N CYS A 117 11.45 10.45 0.22
CA CYS A 117 11.28 10.84 -1.17
C CYS A 117 12.58 10.64 -1.99
N SER A 118 13.73 11.04 -1.44
CA SER A 118 15.05 10.85 -2.07
C SER A 118 15.38 9.36 -2.25
N ALA A 119 15.13 8.54 -1.24
CA ALA A 119 15.35 7.10 -1.29
C ALA A 119 14.46 6.42 -2.35
N VAL A 120 13.18 6.79 -2.43
CA VAL A 120 12.27 6.30 -3.47
C VAL A 120 12.73 6.75 -4.85
N THR A 121 13.12 8.03 -5.05
CA THR A 121 13.68 8.50 -6.32
C THR A 121 14.87 7.65 -6.77
N LYS A 122 15.83 7.40 -5.87
CA LYS A 122 16.99 6.57 -6.19
C LYS A 122 16.60 5.13 -6.52
N ARG A 123 15.73 4.52 -5.71
CA ARG A 123 15.24 3.15 -5.88
C ARG A 123 14.54 2.96 -7.22
N GLU A 124 13.57 3.83 -7.51
CA GLU A 124 12.74 3.73 -8.71
C GLU A 124 13.49 4.15 -9.98
N GLY A 125 14.39 5.14 -9.88
CA GLY A 125 15.30 5.50 -10.95
C GLY A 125 16.28 4.38 -11.30
N SER A 126 16.88 3.73 -10.30
CA SER A 126 17.79 2.60 -10.52
C SER A 126 17.07 1.36 -11.08
N ALA A 127 15.78 1.22 -10.77
CA ALA A 127 14.93 0.15 -11.31
C ALA A 127 14.33 0.47 -12.69
N GLY A 128 14.60 1.66 -13.26
CA GLY A 128 14.07 2.08 -14.56
C GLY A 128 12.56 2.35 -14.58
N ARG A 129 11.90 2.42 -13.42
CA ARG A 129 10.45 2.68 -13.34
C ARG A 129 10.11 4.15 -13.19
N LEU A 130 11.05 4.98 -12.73
CA LEU A 130 10.94 6.43 -12.75
C LEU A 130 11.56 6.99 -14.03
N PRO A 131 10.80 7.72 -14.87
CA PRO A 131 11.36 8.28 -16.10
C PRO A 131 12.53 9.24 -15.83
N PRO A 132 13.54 9.31 -16.73
CA PRO A 132 14.66 10.21 -16.57
C PRO A 132 14.22 11.66 -16.36
N GLY A 133 14.85 12.32 -15.40
CA GLY A 133 14.54 13.70 -15.06
C GLY A 133 13.29 13.85 -14.20
N TYR A 134 12.68 12.80 -13.66
CA TYR A 134 11.61 12.90 -12.65
C TYR A 134 12.13 12.58 -11.25
N THR A 135 11.50 13.16 -10.23
CA THR A 135 11.79 12.88 -8.81
C THR A 135 10.51 12.85 -7.99
N TYR A 136 10.51 12.00 -6.97
CA TYR A 136 9.60 12.04 -5.84
C TYR A 136 9.94 13.22 -4.92
N ARG A 137 8.92 13.90 -4.39
CA ARG A 137 9.04 14.99 -3.42
C ARG A 137 7.74 15.18 -2.65
N LEU A 138 7.77 15.97 -1.57
CA LEU A 138 6.54 16.45 -0.96
C LEU A 138 5.81 17.43 -1.89
N PRO A 139 4.46 17.43 -1.93
CA PRO A 139 3.69 18.44 -2.63
C PRO A 139 3.93 19.79 -1.98
N THR A 140 3.84 20.85 -2.78
CA THR A 140 3.72 22.20 -2.21
C THR A 140 2.34 22.36 -1.57
N GLU A 141 2.18 23.33 -0.67
CA GLU A 141 0.85 23.64 -0.10
C GLU A 141 -0.20 23.90 -1.19
N ALA A 142 0.20 24.62 -2.24
CA ALA A 142 -0.67 24.94 -3.37
C ALA A 142 -1.11 23.70 -4.15
N GLU A 143 -0.19 22.77 -4.38
CA GLU A 143 -0.49 21.49 -5.05
C GLU A 143 -1.39 20.61 -4.19
N TRP A 144 -1.10 20.54 -2.90
CA TRP A 144 -1.90 19.77 -1.96
C TRP A 144 -3.33 20.31 -1.86
N GLU A 145 -3.50 21.63 -1.67
CA GLU A 145 -4.83 22.24 -1.57
C GLU A 145 -5.62 22.13 -2.88
N TYR A 146 -4.96 22.34 -4.02
CA TYR A 146 -5.58 22.17 -5.34
C TYR A 146 -6.10 20.74 -5.53
N ALA A 147 -5.28 19.76 -5.17
CA ALA A 147 -5.64 18.35 -5.23
C ALA A 147 -6.73 17.98 -4.22
N CYS A 148 -6.70 18.54 -3.02
CA CYS A 148 -7.74 18.34 -1.99
C CYS A 148 -9.10 18.81 -2.48
N ARG A 149 -9.16 20.04 -3.03
CA ARG A 149 -10.38 20.64 -3.58
C ARG A 149 -10.91 19.86 -4.78
N ALA A 150 -10.02 19.33 -5.63
CA ALA A 150 -10.40 18.52 -6.79
C ALA A 150 -11.46 19.19 -7.68
N GLY A 151 -11.33 20.52 -7.87
CA GLY A 151 -12.25 21.34 -8.67
C GLY A 151 -13.47 21.88 -7.92
N THR A 152 -13.67 21.54 -6.65
CA THR A 152 -14.76 22.12 -5.84
C THR A 152 -14.37 23.48 -5.27
N THR A 153 -15.38 24.30 -4.96
CA THR A 153 -15.22 25.61 -4.31
C THR A 153 -15.80 25.64 -2.90
N ASN A 154 -16.37 24.53 -2.45
CA ASN A 154 -16.95 24.35 -1.12
C ASN A 154 -15.85 24.34 -0.04
N PHE A 155 -16.28 24.37 1.22
CA PHE A 155 -15.36 24.27 2.36
C PHE A 155 -14.61 22.93 2.39
N PHE A 156 -15.31 21.82 2.13
CA PHE A 156 -14.72 20.50 1.93
C PHE A 156 -14.91 20.04 0.49
N SER A 157 -14.14 19.04 0.04
CA SER A 157 -14.35 18.47 -1.31
C SER A 157 -15.68 17.73 -1.46
N PHE A 158 -16.37 17.47 -0.35
CA PHE A 158 -17.65 16.77 -0.28
C PHE A 158 -18.84 17.70 0.05
N GLY A 159 -18.63 19.01 0.14
CA GLY A 159 -19.67 19.99 0.43
C GLY A 159 -19.28 20.96 1.54
N ASP A 160 -20.23 21.76 2.00
CA ASP A 160 -20.00 22.78 3.04
C ASP A 160 -20.34 22.30 4.46
N ALA A 161 -21.09 21.20 4.57
CA ALA A 161 -21.52 20.66 5.85
C ALA A 161 -20.54 19.61 6.38
N ALA A 162 -20.03 19.84 7.60
CA ALA A 162 -19.17 18.87 8.29
C ALA A 162 -19.90 17.57 8.67
N THR A 163 -21.24 17.55 8.62
CA THR A 163 -22.06 16.35 8.91
C THR A 163 -21.77 15.19 7.95
N GLU A 164 -21.23 15.46 6.76
CA GLU A 164 -20.83 14.43 5.80
C GLU A 164 -19.42 13.88 6.06
N ALA A 165 -18.65 14.47 6.98
CA ALA A 165 -17.24 14.14 7.20
C ALA A 165 -17.01 12.66 7.52
N ASP A 166 -17.94 12.01 8.23
CA ASP A 166 -17.85 10.58 8.57
C ASP A 166 -17.71 9.66 7.36
N GLN A 167 -18.20 10.10 6.19
CA GLN A 167 -18.09 9.32 4.95
C GLN A 167 -16.75 9.52 4.24
N TYR A 168 -16.02 10.59 4.54
CA TYR A 168 -14.83 11.04 3.80
C TYR A 168 -13.55 11.10 4.64
N ALA A 169 -13.65 11.11 5.97
CA ALA A 169 -12.54 11.32 6.87
C ALA A 169 -12.62 10.47 8.13
N TRP A 170 -11.45 10.08 8.64
CA TRP A 170 -11.29 9.65 10.01
C TRP A 170 -11.13 10.89 10.91
N THR A 171 -12.02 11.03 11.88
CA THR A 171 -12.10 12.15 12.83
C THR A 171 -11.86 11.66 14.25
N LEU A 172 -11.74 12.57 15.21
CA LEU A 172 -11.60 12.19 16.62
C LEU A 172 -12.77 11.31 17.11
N GLU A 173 -13.97 11.58 16.61
CA GLU A 173 -15.21 10.92 17.00
C GLU A 173 -15.37 9.51 16.43
N ASN A 174 -14.82 9.25 15.25
CA ASN A 174 -15.02 7.98 14.53
C ASN A 174 -13.75 7.12 14.37
N SER A 175 -12.59 7.62 14.79
CA SER A 175 -11.30 6.94 14.61
C SER A 175 -10.93 5.98 15.74
N GLU A 176 -11.67 5.97 16.86
CA GLU A 176 -11.31 5.21 18.06
C GLU A 176 -9.90 5.55 18.58
N SER A 177 -9.48 6.80 18.38
CA SER A 177 -8.15 7.30 18.76
C SER A 177 -6.99 6.51 18.14
N THR A 178 -7.17 5.98 16.93
CA THR A 178 -6.11 5.30 16.18
C THR A 178 -6.11 5.68 14.69
N THR A 179 -5.00 5.41 14.01
CA THR A 179 -4.94 5.48 12.54
C THR A 179 -5.60 4.25 11.92
N HIS A 180 -6.26 4.43 10.79
CA HIS A 180 -6.90 3.35 10.04
C HIS A 180 -6.16 3.08 8.73
N PRO A 181 -6.33 1.90 8.13
CA PRO A 181 -5.81 1.63 6.80
C PRO A 181 -6.27 2.68 5.79
N VAL A 182 -5.38 3.09 4.89
CA VAL A 182 -5.67 4.12 3.89
C VAL A 182 -6.79 3.69 2.96
N GLY A 183 -7.54 4.67 2.45
CA GLY A 183 -8.54 4.41 1.41
C GLY A 183 -9.83 3.74 1.85
N GLN A 184 -10.12 3.72 3.15
CA GLN A 184 -11.35 3.12 3.70
C GLN A 184 -12.57 4.05 3.67
N LYS A 185 -12.36 5.37 3.53
CA LYS A 185 -13.41 6.37 3.37
C LYS A 185 -13.60 6.74 1.89
N ARG A 186 -14.62 7.53 1.57
CA ARG A 186 -14.87 7.97 0.19
C ARG A 186 -13.78 8.93 -0.29
N PRO A 187 -13.35 8.84 -1.56
CA PRO A 187 -12.41 9.78 -2.13
C PRO A 187 -13.07 11.12 -2.49
N ASN A 188 -12.25 12.12 -2.76
CA ASN A 188 -12.68 13.35 -3.42
C ASN A 188 -12.97 13.12 -4.94
N PRO A 189 -13.49 14.12 -5.67
CA PRO A 189 -13.82 13.99 -7.09
C PRO A 189 -12.68 13.52 -8.02
N TRP A 190 -11.42 13.63 -7.61
CA TRP A 190 -10.26 13.15 -8.38
C TRP A 190 -9.76 11.77 -7.96
N GLY A 191 -10.46 11.10 -7.04
CA GLY A 191 -10.08 9.77 -6.58
C GLY A 191 -8.95 9.76 -5.55
N LEU A 192 -8.65 10.90 -4.92
CA LEU A 192 -7.70 11.00 -3.81
C LEU A 192 -8.43 10.74 -2.49
N TYR A 193 -7.80 9.95 -1.62
CA TYR A 193 -8.35 9.52 -0.35
C TYR A 193 -7.70 10.27 0.81
N ASP A 194 -8.38 10.26 1.96
CA ASP A 194 -7.84 10.72 3.24
C ASP A 194 -7.39 12.21 3.26
N MET A 195 -7.83 13.00 2.28
CA MET A 195 -7.46 14.42 2.13
C MET A 195 -8.05 15.34 3.22
N HIS A 196 -9.05 14.87 3.98
CA HIS A 196 -9.73 15.66 5.03
C HIS A 196 -9.57 15.06 6.44
N GLY A 197 -8.75 14.01 6.60
CA GLY A 197 -8.55 13.33 7.88
C GLY A 197 -7.69 14.10 8.89
N THR A 198 -7.81 13.75 10.16
CA THR A 198 -7.01 14.30 11.26
C THR A 198 -6.24 13.18 11.96
N PRO A 199 -4.94 13.35 12.29
CA PRO A 199 -4.33 12.58 13.37
C PRO A 199 -5.05 12.91 14.69
N PRO A 200 -5.27 11.94 15.59
CA PRO A 200 -6.06 12.12 16.82
C PRO A 200 -5.51 13.17 17.81
N ASP A 201 -4.31 13.70 17.60
CA ASP A 201 -3.59 14.56 18.56
C ASP A 201 -3.45 16.04 18.13
N LEU A 202 -4.00 16.49 16.99
CA LEU A 202 -3.80 17.86 16.52
C LEU A 202 -5.12 18.61 16.26
N PRO A 203 -5.37 19.73 16.96
CA PRO A 203 -6.45 20.63 16.60
C PRO A 203 -6.01 21.38 15.33
N THR A 204 -6.83 21.34 14.28
CA THR A 204 -6.65 22.03 13.00
C THR A 204 -5.84 21.26 11.96
N VAL A 205 -6.51 20.99 10.82
CA VAL A 205 -6.02 20.62 9.49
C VAL A 205 -4.53 20.94 9.30
N SER A 206 -3.65 20.02 9.66
CA SER A 206 -2.21 20.15 9.48
C SER A 206 -1.68 18.97 8.68
N LEU A 207 -1.96 19.01 7.38
CA LEU A 207 -1.35 18.12 6.39
C LEU A 207 0.08 18.53 6.11
N ARG A 208 0.92 18.51 7.14
CA ARG A 208 2.31 18.90 6.97
C ARG A 208 3.32 17.79 7.15
N CYS A 209 3.05 16.70 7.87
CA CYS A 209 4.09 15.68 8.08
C CYS A 209 3.64 14.24 8.38
N CYS A 210 2.35 13.90 8.42
CA CYS A 210 1.92 12.52 8.66
C CYS A 210 1.14 12.05 7.43
N GLY A 211 1.60 10.96 6.79
CA GLY A 211 1.14 10.56 5.46
C GLY A 211 1.80 11.36 4.34
N ALA A 212 3.06 11.04 4.01
CA ALA A 212 3.78 11.70 2.92
C ALA A 212 3.10 11.40 1.59
N VAL A 213 2.07 12.15 1.18
CA VAL A 213 1.62 12.09 -0.21
C VAL A 213 2.80 12.56 -1.05
N VAL A 214 3.29 11.73 -1.96
CA VAL A 214 4.47 12.07 -2.74
C VAL A 214 4.06 12.54 -4.12
N GLY A 215 4.64 13.64 -4.56
CA GLY A 215 4.46 14.18 -5.89
C GLY A 215 5.62 13.81 -6.81
N ILE A 216 5.32 13.59 -8.11
CA ILE A 216 6.35 13.42 -9.15
C ILE A 216 6.35 14.63 -10.08
N ARG A 217 7.51 15.29 -10.22
CA ARG A 217 7.75 16.36 -11.22
C ARG A 217 9.14 16.26 -11.85
N PRO A 218 9.37 16.94 -13.00
CA PRO A 218 10.69 17.05 -13.57
C PRO A 218 11.67 17.73 -12.58
N SER A 219 12.88 17.18 -12.42
CA SER A 219 13.92 17.57 -11.47
C SER A 219 14.35 19.03 -11.59
N ASN A 220 14.21 19.62 -12.78
CA ASN A 220 14.59 21.00 -13.07
C ASN A 220 13.38 21.95 -13.08
N SER A 221 12.23 21.52 -12.56
CA SER A 221 11.06 22.40 -12.49
C SER A 221 11.26 23.41 -11.35
N PRO A 222 11.20 24.73 -11.61
CA PRO A 222 11.11 25.70 -10.54
C PRO A 222 9.87 25.38 -9.67
N ALA A 223 9.99 25.59 -8.36
CA ALA A 223 8.82 25.55 -7.48
C ALA A 223 7.72 26.46 -8.09
N PRO A 224 6.44 26.04 -8.09
CA PRO A 224 5.38 26.89 -8.60
C PRO A 224 5.48 28.24 -7.88
N GLY A 225 5.70 29.30 -8.66
CA GLY A 225 6.12 30.59 -8.16
C GLY A 225 5.18 31.06 -7.07
N THR A 226 5.74 31.41 -5.91
CA THR A 226 5.13 32.33 -4.97
C THR A 226 5.05 33.69 -5.66
N GLY A 227 4.04 33.86 -6.50
CA GLY A 227 3.65 35.16 -7.03
C GLY A 227 2.97 35.94 -5.92
N LEU A 228 3.77 36.60 -5.08
CA LEU A 228 3.47 37.87 -4.43
C LEU A 228 4.76 38.70 -4.41
#